data_AF-A0A3M6R7M5-F1
#
_entry.id   AF-A0A3M6R7M5-F1
#
_cell.length_a   1.000
_cell.length_b   1.000
_cell.length_c   1.000
_cell.angle_alpha   90.00
_cell.angle_beta   90.00
_cell.angle_gamma   90.00
#
_symmetry.space_group_name_H-M   'P 1'
#
loop_
_entity.id
_entity.type
_entity.pdbx_description
1 polymer ?
#
loop_
_entity_poly.entity_id
_entity_poly.type
_entity_poly.pdbx_seq_one_letter_code
_entity_poly.pdbx_strand_id
1 'polypeptide(L)'
;MRAVGCAEREGEMGQSKSMAYEQVSKPGGGFFMLTECVRDKVSGLLWEGKTNDGGLRDGSRLYTNWGDGRAGDASAYVAQVNAMGLCGFDDWRLPTVDELQSLVDYRRPLPGPAIDAQWFPHTWIDLSFLAWRGYWASELYVDDPAYAWNVNFNHGTLGVNHRNNDGAVRLVRSGRC
;
A
#
# COMPACT_ATOMS: atom_id res chain seq x y z
N MET A 1 27.35 34.42 10.97
CA MET A 1 28.11 33.23 10.56
C MET A 1 27.48 32.02 11.23
N ARG A 2 27.09 31.02 10.43
CA ARG A 2 26.36 29.82 10.85
C ARG A 2 27.22 28.91 11.71
N ALA A 3 26.65 28.34 12.76
CA ALA A 3 26.68 26.91 13.09
C ALA A 3 25.91 26.67 14.39
N VAL A 4 24.74 26.04 14.31
CA VAL A 4 24.25 25.19 15.39
C VAL A 4 23.79 23.92 14.69
N GLY A 5 24.52 22.83 14.96
CA GLY A 5 24.32 21.53 14.33
C GLY A 5 22.95 20.95 14.67
N CYS A 6 22.42 20.18 13.71
CA CYS A 6 21.34 19.25 13.98
C CYS A 6 21.78 18.30 15.08
N ALA A 7 21.12 18.38 16.23
CA ALA A 7 21.25 17.38 17.27
C ALA A 7 20.63 16.07 16.74
N GLU A 8 21.46 15.04 16.66
CA GLU A 8 21.03 13.66 16.66
C GLU A 8 20.20 13.41 17.93
N ARG A 9 19.06 12.72 17.80
CA ARG A 9 18.46 12.03 18.93
C ARG A 9 18.15 10.59 18.55
N GLU A 10 18.79 9.72 19.31
CA GLU A 10 18.66 8.28 19.36
C GLU A 10 17.24 7.85 19.77
N GLY A 11 16.81 6.70 19.23
CA GLY A 11 15.95 5.70 19.87
C GLY A 11 14.67 6.17 20.57
N GLU A 12 13.57 6.29 19.82
CA GLU A 12 12.22 6.25 20.39
C GLU A 12 11.47 5.00 19.89
N MET A 13 11.69 3.87 20.56
CA MET A 13 10.70 2.77 20.55
C MET A 13 9.47 3.24 21.32
N GLY A 14 8.34 3.42 20.63
CA GLY A 14 7.02 3.47 21.27
C GLY A 14 6.15 4.71 21.01
N GLN A 15 6.46 5.58 20.05
CA GLN A 15 5.47 6.59 19.65
C GLN A 15 4.34 5.94 18.85
N SER A 16 3.15 5.91 19.45
CA SER A 16 1.88 5.62 18.78
C SER A 16 1.79 6.43 17.48
N LYS A 17 1.95 5.78 16.33
CA LYS A 17 1.72 6.43 15.05
C LYS A 17 0.26 6.91 14.99
N SER A 18 0.06 8.22 14.93
CA SER A 18 -1.24 8.80 14.66
C SER A 18 -1.65 8.40 13.25
N MET A 19 -2.76 7.70 13.09
CA MET A 19 -3.35 7.39 11.80
C MET A 19 -4.50 8.37 11.56
N ALA A 20 -4.51 9.06 10.42
CA ALA A 20 -5.54 10.03 10.08
C ALA A 20 -5.86 9.96 8.58
N TYR A 21 -7.12 9.72 8.25
CA TYR A 21 -7.59 9.52 6.89
C TYR A 21 -8.78 10.43 6.57
N GLU A 22 -8.99 10.69 5.28
CA GLU A 22 -10.17 11.40 4.79
C GLU A 22 -10.63 10.90 3.42
N GLN A 23 -11.92 11.12 3.14
CA GLN A 23 -12.48 10.90 1.81
C GLN A 23 -11.99 11.97 0.84
N VAL A 24 -11.86 11.60 -0.43
CA VAL A 24 -11.40 12.51 -1.48
C VAL A 24 -12.59 13.21 -2.12
N SER A 25 -12.55 14.54 -2.23
CA SER A 25 -13.60 15.33 -2.87
C SER A 25 -13.61 15.19 -4.40
N LYS A 26 -14.79 15.15 -5.00
CA LYS A 26 -14.98 15.13 -6.47
C LYS A 26 -15.01 16.55 -7.07
N PRO A 27 -14.47 16.77 -8.28
CA PRO A 27 -14.72 17.99 -9.06
C PRO A 27 -16.22 18.05 -9.41
N GLY A 28 -16.97 18.93 -8.75
CA GLY A 28 -18.44 18.99 -8.88
C GLY A 28 -19.22 18.66 -7.60
N GLY A 29 -18.53 18.34 -6.51
CA GLY A 29 -19.12 18.12 -5.20
C GLY A 29 -19.34 16.65 -4.86
N GLY A 30 -19.46 16.39 -3.57
CA GLY A 30 -19.47 15.04 -3.01
C GLY A 30 -18.07 14.42 -2.93
N PHE A 31 -18.03 13.13 -2.64
CA PHE A 31 -16.81 12.39 -2.36
C PHE A 31 -16.71 11.11 -3.20
N PHE A 32 -15.48 10.68 -3.46
CA PHE A 32 -15.17 9.34 -3.94
C PHE A 32 -15.45 8.31 -2.84
N MET A 33 -15.87 7.12 -3.24
CA MET A 33 -16.06 6.02 -2.28
C MET A 33 -14.70 5.55 -1.73
N LEU A 34 -14.69 4.98 -0.52
CA LEU A 34 -13.47 4.37 0.05
C LEU A 34 -12.93 3.20 -0.79
N THR A 35 -13.78 2.60 -1.63
CA THR A 35 -13.41 1.57 -2.61
C THR A 35 -12.79 2.17 -3.88
N GLU A 36 -12.78 3.49 -4.05
CA GLU A 36 -12.09 4.19 -5.14
C GLU A 36 -10.74 4.70 -4.65
N CYS A 37 -10.72 5.56 -3.64
CA CYS A 37 -9.50 6.18 -3.14
C CYS A 37 -9.67 6.74 -1.71
N VAL A 38 -8.56 6.78 -0.98
CA VAL A 38 -8.49 7.26 0.41
C VAL A 38 -7.27 8.16 0.56
N ARG A 39 -7.43 9.33 1.19
CA ARG A 39 -6.29 10.19 1.51
C ARG A 39 -5.76 9.84 2.89
N ASP A 40 -4.45 9.60 2.97
CA ASP A 40 -3.71 9.59 4.22
C ASP A 40 -3.24 11.02 4.51
N LYS A 41 -3.76 11.59 5.61
CA LYS A 41 -3.45 12.97 6.01
C LYS A 41 -2.09 13.11 6.67
N VAL A 42 -1.50 12.00 7.10
CA VAL A 42 -0.19 11.98 7.78
C VAL A 42 0.92 12.06 6.74
N SER A 43 0.86 11.21 5.71
CA SER A 43 1.83 11.23 4.61
C SER A 43 1.48 12.21 3.50
N GLY A 44 0.22 12.64 3.41
CA GLY A 44 -0.30 13.41 2.28
C GLY A 44 -0.56 12.54 1.04
N LEU A 45 -0.34 11.23 1.09
CA LEU A 45 -0.50 10.32 -0.05
C LEU A 45 -1.98 10.01 -0.31
N LEU A 46 -2.25 9.63 -1.56
CA LEU A 46 -3.54 9.06 -1.93
C LEU A 46 -3.36 7.58 -2.25
N TRP A 47 -4.21 6.77 -1.63
CA TRP A 47 -4.18 5.33 -1.71
C TRP A 47 -5.38 4.81 -2.48
N GLU A 48 -5.14 3.78 -3.28
CA GLU A 48 -6.19 3.04 -3.96
C GLU A 48 -7.10 2.36 -2.93
N GLY A 49 -8.41 2.56 -3.09
CA GLY A 49 -9.44 1.75 -2.45
C GLY A 49 -9.59 0.39 -3.13
N LYS A 50 -10.03 -0.65 -2.40
CA LYS A 50 -10.28 -1.99 -2.99
C LYS A 50 -11.77 -2.30 -3.04
N THR A 51 -12.17 -3.15 -3.97
CA THR A 51 -13.54 -3.67 -4.10
C THR A 51 -13.65 -5.09 -3.56
N ASN A 52 -14.88 -5.64 -3.54
CA ASN A 52 -15.19 -7.03 -3.23
C ASN A 52 -16.28 -7.53 -4.18
N ASP A 53 -15.99 -7.46 -5.48
CA ASP A 53 -16.90 -7.66 -6.60
C ASP A 53 -16.38 -8.65 -7.65
N GLY A 54 -15.24 -9.30 -7.40
CA GLY A 54 -14.54 -10.17 -8.35
C GLY A 54 -13.91 -9.43 -9.53
N GLY A 55 -13.98 -8.10 -9.56
CA GLY A 55 -13.45 -7.26 -10.63
C GLY A 55 -11.92 -7.13 -10.61
N LEU A 56 -11.44 -6.18 -11.42
CA LEU A 56 -10.01 -5.87 -11.56
C LEU A 56 -9.36 -5.46 -10.23
N ARG A 57 -10.04 -4.62 -9.44
CA ARG A 57 -9.53 -4.04 -8.18
C ARG A 57 -10.05 -4.75 -6.93
N ASP A 58 -10.56 -5.98 -7.11
CA ASP A 58 -11.03 -6.80 -6.00
C ASP A 58 -9.89 -7.09 -5.03
N GLY A 59 -10.16 -6.94 -3.73
CA GLY A 59 -9.15 -7.12 -2.69
C GLY A 59 -8.49 -8.50 -2.68
N SER A 60 -9.16 -9.53 -3.21
CA SER A 60 -8.62 -10.90 -3.28
C SER A 60 -7.71 -11.16 -4.50
N ARG A 61 -7.56 -10.20 -5.42
CA ARG A 61 -6.68 -10.32 -6.58
C ARG A 61 -5.21 -10.30 -6.15
N LEU A 62 -4.47 -11.29 -6.63
CA LEU A 62 -3.03 -11.41 -6.41
C LEU A 62 -2.28 -11.37 -7.74
N TYR A 63 -1.04 -10.92 -7.69
CA TYR A 63 -0.20 -10.65 -8.85
C TYR A 63 1.26 -11.08 -8.62
N THR A 64 1.96 -11.38 -9.71
CA THR A 64 3.43 -11.41 -9.70
C THR A 64 4.00 -9.98 -9.69
N ASN A 65 5.30 -9.82 -9.42
CA ASN A 65 5.98 -8.52 -9.43
C ASN A 65 7.23 -8.52 -10.33
N TRP A 66 7.10 -9.03 -11.55
CA TRP A 66 8.14 -9.04 -12.56
C TRP A 66 8.33 -7.69 -13.24
N GLY A 67 7.34 -6.81 -13.25
CA GLY A 67 7.49 -5.52 -13.91
C GLY A 67 7.58 -5.63 -15.44
N ASP A 68 7.10 -6.73 -16.01
CA ASP A 68 7.24 -7.07 -17.44
C ASP A 68 5.97 -6.80 -18.27
N GLY A 69 4.90 -6.35 -17.62
CA GLY A 69 3.66 -5.92 -18.28
C GLY A 69 2.77 -7.06 -18.75
N ARG A 70 3.08 -8.31 -18.41
CA ARG A 70 2.23 -9.45 -18.77
C ARG A 70 0.96 -9.51 -17.92
N ALA A 71 -0.07 -10.17 -18.44
CA ALA A 71 -1.29 -10.42 -17.68
C ALA A 71 -0.98 -11.17 -16.36
N GLY A 72 -1.56 -10.70 -15.26
CA GLY A 72 -1.30 -11.24 -13.92
C GLY A 72 -0.07 -10.64 -13.21
N ASP A 73 0.64 -9.72 -13.84
CA ASP A 73 1.72 -8.96 -13.18
C ASP A 73 1.24 -7.62 -12.61
N ALA A 74 1.88 -7.19 -11.52
CA ALA A 74 1.60 -5.92 -10.86
C ALA A 74 1.78 -4.73 -11.81
N SER A 75 2.74 -4.73 -12.73
CA SER A 75 2.90 -3.62 -13.67
C SER A 75 1.77 -3.55 -14.71
N ALA A 76 1.24 -4.69 -15.14
CA ALA A 76 0.04 -4.71 -15.98
C ALA A 76 -1.20 -4.24 -15.22
N TYR A 77 -1.29 -4.55 -13.93
CA TYR A 77 -2.36 -4.04 -13.07
C TYR A 77 -2.30 -2.52 -12.93
N VAL A 78 -1.12 -1.95 -12.66
CA VAL A 78 -0.88 -0.49 -12.62
C VAL A 78 -1.36 0.17 -13.92
N ALA A 79 -0.96 -0.37 -15.08
CA ALA A 79 -1.36 0.17 -16.37
C ALA A 79 -2.88 0.17 -16.58
N GLN A 80 -3.58 -0.90 -16.16
CA GLN A 80 -5.04 -0.99 -16.26
C GLN A 80 -5.76 -0.01 -15.32
N VAL A 81 -5.27 0.18 -14.09
CA VAL A 81 -5.84 1.15 -13.15
C VAL A 81 -5.63 2.60 -13.60
N ASN A 82 -4.49 2.89 -14.25
CA ASN A 82 -4.25 4.21 -14.84
C ASN A 82 -5.14 4.46 -16.06
N ALA A 83 -5.33 3.47 -16.93
CA ALA A 83 -6.20 3.58 -18.11
C ALA A 83 -7.67 3.83 -17.75
N MET A 84 -8.14 3.35 -16.59
CA MET A 84 -9.51 3.61 -16.13
C MET A 84 -9.70 4.96 -15.44
N GLY A 85 -8.63 5.71 -15.16
CA GLY A 85 -8.72 7.01 -14.49
C GLY A 85 -9.29 6.92 -13.07
N LEU A 86 -8.83 5.94 -12.27
CA LEU A 86 -9.36 5.70 -10.92
C LEU A 86 -9.30 6.96 -10.06
N CYS A 87 -10.43 7.34 -9.44
CA CYS A 87 -10.56 8.56 -8.64
C CYS A 87 -10.27 9.85 -9.45
N GLY A 88 -10.44 9.79 -10.79
CA GLY A 88 -10.09 10.87 -11.70
C GLY A 88 -8.60 11.00 -11.98
N PHE A 89 -7.81 9.96 -11.70
CA PHE A 89 -6.35 10.00 -11.73
C PHE A 89 -5.75 8.81 -12.49
N ASP A 90 -4.58 9.05 -13.11
CA ASP A 90 -3.90 8.15 -14.04
C ASP A 90 -2.38 8.00 -13.77
N ASP A 91 -1.92 8.47 -12.63
CA ASP A 91 -0.53 8.45 -12.15
C ASP A 91 -0.34 7.55 -10.92
N TRP A 92 -1.15 6.49 -10.82
CA TRP A 92 -1.00 5.45 -9.80
C TRP A 92 0.25 4.61 -10.04
N ARG A 93 0.92 4.23 -8.95
CA ARG A 93 2.11 3.38 -8.98
C ARG A 93 2.09 2.35 -7.84
N LEU A 94 2.99 1.37 -7.92
CA LEU A 94 3.33 0.59 -6.75
C LEU A 94 3.91 1.50 -5.65
N PRO A 95 3.56 1.24 -4.38
CA PRO A 95 4.10 1.96 -3.23
C PRO A 95 5.54 1.55 -2.94
N THR A 96 6.27 2.42 -2.25
CA THR A 96 7.53 2.05 -1.60
C THR A 96 7.26 1.18 -0.39
N VAL A 97 8.30 0.48 0.07
CA VAL A 97 8.24 -0.31 1.32
C VAL A 97 7.86 0.57 2.52
N ASP A 98 8.44 1.77 2.61
CA ASP A 98 8.17 2.74 3.68
C ASP A 98 6.73 3.27 3.61
N GLU A 99 6.20 3.53 2.42
CA GLU A 99 4.81 3.95 2.22
C GLU A 99 3.83 2.86 2.66
N LEU A 100 4.07 1.60 2.29
CA LEU A 100 3.22 0.50 2.75
C LEU A 100 3.30 0.31 4.25
N GLN A 101 4.51 0.31 4.81
CA GLN A 101 4.70 0.21 6.25
C GLN A 101 4.07 1.42 6.95
N SER A 102 3.93 2.55 6.25
CA SER A 102 3.28 3.72 6.79
C SER A 102 1.79 3.50 7.12
N LEU A 103 1.14 2.54 6.48
CA LEU A 103 -0.26 2.17 6.74
C LEU A 103 -0.42 1.24 7.94
N VAL A 104 0.68 0.68 8.47
CA VAL A 104 0.61 -0.29 9.56
C VAL A 104 0.19 0.37 10.87
N ASP A 105 -0.86 -0.15 11.49
CA ASP A 105 -1.33 0.26 12.83
C ASP A 105 -1.02 -0.81 13.88
N TYR A 106 0.14 -0.67 14.53
CA TYR A 106 0.63 -1.59 15.57
C TYR A 106 -0.20 -1.60 16.86
N ARG A 107 -1.23 -0.74 16.98
CA ARG A 107 -2.15 -0.77 18.12
C ARG A 107 -3.26 -1.81 17.94
N ARG A 108 -3.41 -2.37 16.73
CA ARG A 108 -4.42 -3.38 16.43
C ARG A 108 -3.97 -4.77 16.90
N PRO A 109 -4.90 -5.61 17.40
CA PRO A 109 -4.58 -7.00 17.72
C PRO A 109 -4.09 -7.76 16.49
N LEU A 110 -3.06 -8.60 16.68
CA LEU A 110 -2.50 -9.49 15.66
C LEU A 110 -2.75 -10.95 16.06
N PRO A 111 -3.02 -11.86 15.10
CA PRO A 111 -3.12 -11.61 13.66
C PRO A 111 -4.44 -10.91 13.29
N GLY A 112 -4.41 -10.18 12.18
CA GLY A 112 -5.56 -9.46 11.63
C GLY A 112 -5.06 -8.28 10.82
N PRO A 113 -5.88 -7.60 10.00
CA PRO A 113 -5.36 -6.51 9.18
C PRO A 113 -4.81 -5.43 10.12
N ALA A 114 -3.48 -5.33 10.19
CA ALA A 114 -2.69 -4.36 10.92
C ALA A 114 -2.75 -3.00 10.20
N ILE A 115 -3.94 -2.59 9.79
CA ILE A 115 -4.27 -1.39 9.04
C ILE A 115 -5.69 -0.97 9.46
N ASP A 116 -6.04 0.31 9.28
CA ASP A 116 -7.39 0.75 9.55
C ASP A 116 -8.42 0.23 8.55
N ALA A 117 -9.03 -0.92 8.86
CA ALA A 117 -10.02 -1.58 8.01
C ALA A 117 -11.31 -0.78 7.78
N GLN A 118 -11.59 0.26 8.57
CA GLN A 118 -12.72 1.17 8.29
C GLN A 118 -12.42 2.05 7.08
N TRP A 119 -11.16 2.48 6.93
CA TRP A 119 -10.71 3.32 5.81
C TRP A 119 -10.21 2.49 4.64
N PHE A 120 -9.60 1.34 4.91
CA PHE A 120 -9.12 0.38 3.92
C PHE A 120 -9.89 -0.94 3.98
N PRO A 121 -11.20 -0.92 3.64
CA PRO A 121 -11.94 -2.16 3.53
C PRO A 121 -11.33 -3.05 2.44
N HIS A 122 -11.64 -4.35 2.53
CA HIS A 122 -11.17 -5.36 1.57
C HIS A 122 -9.64 -5.41 1.46
N THR A 123 -8.95 -5.11 2.57
CA THR A 123 -7.54 -5.43 2.70
C THR A 123 -7.38 -6.94 2.77
N TRP A 124 -6.59 -7.46 1.84
CA TRP A 124 -6.21 -8.85 1.80
C TRP A 124 -5.29 -9.20 2.96
N ILE A 125 -5.49 -10.38 3.50
CA ILE A 125 -4.62 -10.97 4.52
C ILE A 125 -4.39 -12.44 4.18
N ASP A 126 -3.16 -12.91 4.39
CA ASP A 126 -2.78 -14.30 4.17
C ASP A 126 -3.21 -15.15 5.37
N LEU A 127 -4.30 -15.90 5.24
CA LEU A 127 -4.79 -16.79 6.30
C LEU A 127 -4.07 -18.15 6.33
N SER A 128 -3.04 -18.35 5.50
CA SER A 128 -2.25 -19.57 5.55
C SER A 128 -1.42 -19.66 6.84
N PHE A 129 -1.10 -20.89 7.26
CA PHE A 129 -0.32 -21.14 8.48
C PHE A 129 1.04 -20.45 8.49
N LEU A 130 1.62 -20.21 7.31
CA LEU A 130 2.93 -19.58 7.16
C LEU A 130 2.86 -18.06 6.91
N ALA A 131 1.68 -17.53 6.54
CA ALA A 131 1.35 -16.10 6.39
C ALA A 131 2.45 -15.22 5.79
N TRP A 132 3.17 -15.70 4.77
CA TRP A 132 4.39 -15.07 4.26
C TRP A 132 4.12 -14.08 3.12
N ARG A 133 2.95 -14.15 2.50
CA ARG A 133 2.55 -13.25 1.40
C ARG A 133 2.13 -11.90 1.96
N GLY A 134 2.22 -10.87 1.15
CA GLY A 134 1.80 -9.53 1.53
C GLY A 134 1.60 -8.63 0.32
N TYR A 135 1.60 -7.33 0.59
CA TYR A 135 1.48 -6.29 -0.42
C TYR A 135 2.83 -5.98 -1.03
N TRP A 136 2.93 -6.09 -2.36
CA TRP A 136 4.15 -5.78 -3.09
C TRP A 136 4.55 -4.32 -2.95
N ALA A 137 5.82 -4.10 -2.62
CA ALA A 137 6.49 -2.83 -2.75
C ALA A 137 7.20 -2.73 -4.12
N SER A 138 7.59 -1.52 -4.50
CA SER A 138 8.31 -1.25 -5.74
C SER A 138 9.79 -1.66 -5.70
N GLU A 139 10.36 -1.76 -4.50
CA GLU A 139 11.77 -2.05 -4.28
C GLU A 139 12.11 -3.52 -4.47
N LEU A 140 13.19 -3.77 -5.21
CA LEU A 140 13.82 -5.07 -5.28
C LEU A 140 14.63 -5.37 -4.02
N TYR A 141 14.77 -6.64 -3.70
CA TYR A 141 15.67 -7.07 -2.64
C TYR A 141 17.12 -6.91 -3.10
N VAL A 142 17.95 -6.29 -2.27
CA VAL A 142 19.28 -5.83 -2.68
C VAL A 142 20.25 -6.98 -2.97
N ASP A 143 20.14 -8.09 -2.23
CA ASP A 143 21.07 -9.22 -2.39
C ASP A 143 20.66 -10.15 -3.54
N ASP A 144 19.37 -10.17 -3.91
CA ASP A 144 18.86 -10.98 -5.01
C ASP A 144 17.65 -10.30 -5.70
N PRO A 145 17.83 -9.76 -6.92
CA PRO A 145 16.77 -9.07 -7.66
C PRO A 145 15.68 -10.01 -8.19
N ALA A 146 15.81 -11.34 -8.03
CA ALA A 146 14.70 -12.27 -8.21
C ALA A 146 13.62 -12.09 -7.14
N TYR A 147 13.93 -11.40 -6.04
CA TYR A 147 13.04 -11.10 -4.94
C TYR A 147 12.70 -9.60 -4.87
N ALA A 148 11.56 -9.29 -4.27
CA ALA A 148 11.10 -7.94 -3.99
C ALA A 148 10.58 -7.82 -2.55
N TRP A 149 10.59 -6.60 -2.03
CA TRP A 149 10.04 -6.30 -0.72
C TRP A 149 8.51 -6.37 -0.74
N ASN A 150 7.93 -6.78 0.38
CA ASN A 150 6.50 -6.72 0.61
C ASN A 150 6.19 -6.40 2.08
N VAL A 151 4.98 -5.89 2.33
CA VAL A 151 4.47 -5.66 3.69
C VAL A 151 3.29 -6.58 3.95
N ASN A 152 3.38 -7.37 5.02
CA ASN A 152 2.34 -8.28 5.45
C ASN A 152 1.44 -7.60 6.49
N PHE A 153 0.17 -7.38 6.14
CA PHE A 153 -0.78 -6.79 7.09
C PHE A 153 -1.36 -7.80 8.08
N ASN A 154 -1.07 -9.11 8.05
CA ASN A 154 -1.49 -9.99 9.16
C ASN A 154 -0.75 -9.65 10.45
N HIS A 155 0.52 -9.30 10.32
CA HIS A 155 1.44 -9.09 11.44
C HIS A 155 2.09 -7.70 11.44
N GLY A 156 1.84 -6.88 10.41
CA GLY A 156 2.48 -5.57 10.26
C GLY A 156 3.99 -5.68 9.99
N THR A 157 4.42 -6.77 9.36
CA THR A 157 5.83 -7.10 9.17
C THR A 157 6.30 -6.85 7.74
N LEU A 158 7.58 -6.53 7.62
CA LEU A 158 8.31 -6.51 6.36
C LEU A 158 8.67 -7.94 5.96
N GLY A 159 8.63 -8.23 4.66
CA GLY A 159 9.00 -9.50 4.09
C GLY A 159 9.70 -9.33 2.75
N VAL A 160 10.33 -10.41 2.30
CA VAL A 160 10.99 -10.51 1.00
C VAL A 160 10.45 -11.76 0.32
N ASN A 161 9.98 -11.62 -0.91
CA ASN A 161 9.37 -12.72 -1.64
C ASN A 161 9.84 -12.78 -3.08
N HIS A 162 9.96 -14.00 -3.60
CA HIS A 162 10.33 -14.21 -4.99
C HIS A 162 9.24 -13.61 -5.89
N ARG A 163 9.65 -12.89 -6.94
CA ARG A 163 8.75 -12.08 -7.78
C ARG A 163 7.72 -12.88 -8.58
N ASN A 164 7.91 -14.21 -8.72
CA ASN A 164 6.89 -15.11 -9.30
C ASN A 164 5.79 -15.53 -8.34
N ASN A 165 5.91 -15.23 -7.05
CA ASN A 165 4.88 -15.57 -6.09
C ASN A 165 3.69 -14.63 -6.23
N ASP A 166 2.52 -15.12 -5.83
CA ASP A 166 1.31 -14.30 -5.76
C ASP A 166 1.39 -13.38 -4.54
N GLY A 167 1.26 -12.07 -4.77
CA GLY A 167 1.16 -11.05 -3.73
C GLY A 167 0.05 -10.05 -4.01
N ALA A 168 -0.48 -9.45 -2.95
CA ALA A 168 -1.49 -8.41 -3.07
C ALA A 168 -0.86 -7.11 -3.56
N VAL A 169 -1.68 -6.21 -4.12
CA VAL A 169 -1.22 -4.89 -4.56
C VAL A 169 -2.22 -3.85 -4.06
N ARG A 170 -1.75 -2.69 -3.58
CA ARG A 170 -2.57 -1.49 -3.34
C ARG A 170 -1.78 -0.31 -3.85
N LEU A 171 -2.28 0.35 -4.88
CA LEU A 171 -1.57 1.43 -5.53
C LEU A 171 -1.58 2.70 -4.67
N VAL A 172 -0.58 3.52 -4.90
CA VAL A 172 -0.45 4.83 -4.28
C VAL A 172 -0.12 5.86 -5.35
N ARG A 173 -0.43 7.12 -5.06
CA ARG A 173 0.05 8.27 -5.81
C ARG A 173 0.39 9.40 -4.85
N SER A 174 1.20 10.34 -5.33
CA SER A 174 1.43 11.59 -4.60
C SER A 174 0.12 12.35 -4.44
N GLY A 175 -0.13 12.87 -3.25
CA GLY A 175 -1.22 13.82 -3.04
C GLY A 175 -0.89 15.14 -3.72
N ARG A 176 -1.89 15.74 -4.36
CA ARG A 176 -1.81 17.16 -4.72
C ARG A 176 -2.12 17.97 -3.45
N CYS A 177 -1.24 18.91 -3.14
CA CYS A 177 -1.50 20.01 -2.22
C CYS A 177 -2.58 20.92 -2.81
#